data_AF-A0AA96M895-F1
#
_entry.id   AF-A0AA96M895-F1
#
_cell.length_a   1.000
_cell.length_b   1.000
_cell.length_c   1.000
_cell.angle_alpha   90.00
_cell.angle_beta   90.00
_cell.angle_gamma   90.00
#
_symmetry.space_group_name_H-M   'P 1'
#
loop_
_entity.id
_entity.type
_entity.pdbx_description
1 polymer ?
#
loop_
_entity_poly.entity_id
_entity_poly.type
_entity_poly.pdbx_seq_one_letter_code
_entity_poly.pdbx_strand_id
1 'polypeptide(L)'
;MSIIQFPADFCFGAATAAYQVEGAWNEGGRGLSIWDTYTRVPGNIRNGDNGDTACDSYHRYEEDIACMKELGLRTYRFSISWSRIFPDGAGEINQEGLDYYHRLVDQLIANSIEPFCTLYHWDLPQKLQDNGGWKNRETIEAFAKYAEAMFEAFNGKIKYWTTFNEPWCVSFKAHYIGDLAPGEQNLQSAVGVAHHLMVAHGRAVQIFRKSGFDGQIGYAPNVSWREPYSSRPEDAEACRRRVGWMVEWFLDPIFKGEYPDFMLRAFEAHGAKPDIRPGDMEIIHQPVDFLGINYYTGSLGRYKQDNGLFELEDIDEGYERTDFNWPIYPEGLYKVLMHMKQRYGAVPIYITENGACYNDEKADGKVRDPKRIEYLRKHLLQLNRAMEDGVAVKGYMAWSLLDNFEWADGYSRRFGLIHVDFATLERTPKESFFWYKKVISNGWLEV
;
A
#
# COMPACT_ATOMS: atom_id res chain seq x y z
N MET A 1 -0.55 15.63 -32.42
CA MET A 1 -0.28 15.34 -31.00
C MET A 1 -0.93 14.02 -30.70
N SER A 2 -0.21 13.07 -30.12
CA SER A 2 -0.76 11.76 -29.73
C SER A 2 -1.39 11.88 -28.35
N ILE A 3 -2.54 11.24 -28.13
CA ILE A 3 -3.24 11.24 -26.83
C ILE A 3 -3.50 9.81 -26.38
N ILE A 4 -3.44 9.56 -25.07
CA ILE A 4 -4.00 8.34 -24.45
C ILE A 4 -5.34 8.70 -23.80
N GLN A 5 -6.39 7.98 -24.16
CA GLN A 5 -7.73 8.17 -23.60
C GLN A 5 -8.01 7.12 -22.53
N PHE A 6 -8.40 7.55 -21.33
CA PHE A 6 -8.87 6.63 -20.30
C PHE A 6 -10.37 6.38 -20.46
N PRO A 7 -10.87 5.21 -20.02
CA PRO A 7 -12.30 4.93 -19.94
C PRO A 7 -13.05 6.02 -19.18
N ALA A 8 -14.29 6.32 -19.59
CA ALA A 8 -15.08 7.38 -18.97
C ALA A 8 -15.36 7.14 -17.48
N ASP A 9 -15.47 5.87 -17.09
CA ASP A 9 -15.66 5.38 -15.72
C ASP A 9 -14.34 5.15 -14.97
N PHE A 10 -13.18 5.48 -15.56
CA PHE A 10 -11.89 5.31 -14.90
C PHE A 10 -11.82 6.16 -13.63
N CYS A 11 -11.41 5.52 -12.54
CA CYS A 11 -11.40 6.12 -11.22
C CYS A 11 -10.04 6.75 -10.92
N PHE A 12 -9.93 8.08 -11.05
CA PHE A 12 -8.75 8.82 -10.64
C PHE A 12 -8.85 9.23 -9.17
N GLY A 13 -7.81 8.91 -8.41
CA GLY A 13 -7.70 9.23 -7.00
C GLY A 13 -6.29 9.58 -6.55
N ALA A 14 -6.15 9.74 -5.24
CA ALA A 14 -4.88 9.82 -4.52
C ALA A 14 -5.00 9.02 -3.21
N ALA A 15 -3.87 8.65 -2.63
CA ALA A 15 -3.83 7.81 -1.43
C ALA A 15 -2.99 8.42 -0.29
N THR A 16 -3.35 8.05 0.95
CA THR A 16 -2.61 8.30 2.20
C THR A 16 -2.76 7.12 3.16
N ALA A 17 -2.03 7.15 4.28
CA ALA A 17 -2.15 6.20 5.39
C ALA A 17 -2.24 6.96 6.72
N ALA A 18 -3.02 6.42 7.66
CA ALA A 18 -3.37 7.05 8.92
C ALA A 18 -2.13 7.56 9.70
N TYR A 19 -1.20 6.67 10.07
CA TYR A 19 -0.01 7.06 10.83
C TYR A 19 0.89 8.06 10.09
N GLN A 20 0.83 8.08 8.75
CA GLN A 20 1.68 8.96 7.94
C GLN A 20 1.18 10.40 7.89
N VAL A 21 -0.13 10.64 8.06
CA VAL A 21 -0.74 11.98 7.87
C VAL A 21 -1.55 12.48 9.06
N GLU A 22 -2.14 11.61 9.86
CA GLU A 22 -3.14 12.03 10.86
C GLU A 22 -2.54 12.86 12.01
N GLY A 23 -1.43 12.42 12.59
CA GLY A 23 -0.94 12.98 13.84
C GLY A 23 -1.86 12.66 15.02
N ALA A 24 -1.97 13.60 15.97
CA ALA A 24 -2.85 13.51 17.13
C ALA A 24 -2.76 12.14 17.83
N TRP A 25 -1.52 11.65 17.99
CA TRP A 25 -1.23 10.26 18.33
C TRP A 25 -1.77 9.81 19.69
N ASN A 26 -1.97 10.74 20.63
CA ASN A 26 -2.48 10.52 21.98
C ASN A 26 -3.82 11.24 22.26
N GLU A 27 -4.53 11.66 21.22
CA GLU A 27 -5.81 12.35 21.35
C GLU A 27 -7.00 11.40 21.15
N GLY A 28 -8.14 11.79 21.72
CA GLY A 28 -9.41 11.08 21.56
C GLY A 28 -9.39 9.61 21.95
N GLY A 29 -8.62 9.25 22.97
CA GLY A 29 -8.54 7.88 23.48
C GLY A 29 -7.74 6.89 22.63
N ARG A 30 -7.02 7.36 21.60
CA ARG A 30 -6.18 6.50 20.75
C ARG A 30 -5.12 5.75 21.58
N GLY A 31 -5.02 4.44 21.35
CA GLY A 31 -3.94 3.61 21.87
C GLY A 31 -2.68 3.67 21.01
N LEU A 32 -1.54 3.27 21.57
CA LEU A 32 -0.29 3.16 20.82
C LEU A 32 -0.40 2.07 19.75
N SER A 33 0.14 2.33 18.56
CA SER A 33 0.46 1.32 17.57
C SER A 33 1.94 0.90 17.67
N ILE A 34 2.30 -0.16 16.96
CA ILE A 34 3.70 -0.59 16.81
C ILE A 34 4.58 0.50 16.23
N TRP A 35 4.04 1.39 15.39
CA TRP A 35 4.80 2.50 14.84
C TRP A 35 5.08 3.58 15.89
N ASP A 36 4.12 3.90 16.75
CA ASP A 36 4.36 4.82 17.86
C ASP A 36 5.53 4.34 18.74
N THR A 37 5.55 3.05 19.06
CA THR A 37 6.63 2.45 19.84
C THR A 37 7.94 2.42 19.06
N TYR A 38 7.90 2.02 17.78
CA TYR A 38 9.10 1.87 16.95
C TYR A 38 9.81 3.21 16.69
N THR A 39 9.07 4.29 16.44
CA THR A 39 9.65 5.63 16.20
C THR A 39 10.30 6.23 17.45
N ARG A 40 9.92 5.77 18.64
CA ARG A 40 10.47 6.24 19.93
C ARG A 40 11.80 5.59 20.30
N VAL A 41 12.22 4.55 19.58
CA VAL A 41 13.51 3.89 19.79
C VAL A 41 14.60 4.63 18.99
N PRO A 42 15.65 5.18 19.65
CA PRO A 42 16.72 5.89 18.96
C PRO A 42 17.39 5.03 17.89
N GLY A 43 17.56 5.58 16.69
CA GLY A 43 18.23 4.93 15.56
C GLY A 43 17.29 4.19 14.59
N ASN A 44 16.03 3.95 14.98
CA ASN A 44 15.06 3.28 14.09
C ASN A 44 14.58 4.16 12.94
N ILE A 45 14.47 5.46 13.18
CA ILE A 45 14.00 6.43 12.18
C ILE A 45 15.10 7.44 11.89
N ARG A 46 15.29 7.76 10.61
CA ARG A 46 16.16 8.85 10.17
C ARG A 46 15.77 10.14 10.93
N ASN A 47 16.78 10.83 11.45
CA ASN A 47 16.63 12.05 12.26
C ASN A 47 15.86 11.90 13.59
N GLY A 48 15.37 10.71 13.94
CA GLY A 48 14.51 10.51 15.10
C GLY A 48 13.09 11.06 14.92
N ASP A 49 12.65 11.22 13.66
CA ASP A 49 11.29 11.66 13.33
C ASP A 49 10.24 10.66 13.83
N ASN A 50 9.00 11.13 14.02
CA ASN A 50 7.86 10.30 14.40
C ASN A 50 6.56 10.84 13.79
N GLY A 51 5.48 10.05 13.88
CA GLY A 51 4.15 10.40 13.39
C GLY A 51 3.28 11.14 14.41
N ASP A 52 3.86 11.74 15.46
CA ASP A 52 3.07 12.34 16.56
C ASP A 52 2.18 13.49 16.05
N THR A 53 2.73 14.32 15.17
CA THR A 53 2.01 15.42 14.48
C THR A 53 1.73 15.09 13.01
N ALA A 54 2.69 14.50 12.29
CA ALA A 54 2.54 14.20 10.86
C ALA A 54 2.10 15.43 10.04
N CYS A 55 1.04 15.29 9.25
CA CYS A 55 0.42 16.39 8.52
C CYS A 55 -0.67 17.09 9.34
N ASP A 56 -0.98 16.60 10.55
CA ASP A 56 -2.09 17.05 11.38
C ASP A 56 -3.47 16.88 10.70
N SER A 57 -3.60 15.88 9.82
CA SER A 57 -4.85 15.63 9.09
C SER A 57 -6.01 15.23 10.02
N TYR A 58 -5.74 14.75 11.24
CA TYR A 58 -6.80 14.53 12.23
C TYR A 58 -7.60 15.81 12.52
N HIS A 59 -6.91 16.96 12.58
CA HIS A 59 -7.54 18.26 12.78
C HIS A 59 -7.83 19.01 11.47
N ARG A 60 -7.13 18.68 10.38
CA ARG A 60 -7.14 19.44 9.12
C ARG A 60 -7.73 18.70 7.93
N TYR A 61 -8.43 17.59 8.15
CA TYR A 61 -9.05 16.82 7.07
C TYR A 61 -9.98 17.66 6.18
N GLU A 62 -10.63 18.70 6.70
CA GLU A 62 -11.45 19.61 5.88
C GLU A 62 -10.61 20.40 4.85
N GLU A 63 -9.43 20.87 5.24
CA GLU A 63 -8.45 21.53 4.35
C GLU A 63 -7.95 20.55 3.29
N ASP A 64 -7.61 19.33 3.72
CA ASP A 64 -7.12 18.29 2.83
C ASP A 64 -8.21 17.89 1.80
N ILE A 65 -9.48 17.75 2.22
CA ILE A 65 -10.63 17.48 1.32
C ILE A 65 -10.87 18.64 0.36
N ALA A 66 -10.71 19.89 0.80
CA ALA A 66 -10.82 21.04 -0.10
C ALA A 66 -9.78 20.96 -1.23
N CYS A 67 -8.55 20.55 -0.93
CA CYS A 67 -7.53 20.28 -1.94
C CYS A 67 -7.91 19.12 -2.86
N MET A 68 -8.46 18.01 -2.32
CA MET A 68 -8.93 16.87 -3.14
C MET A 68 -10.02 17.29 -4.13
N LYS A 69 -10.97 18.12 -3.67
CA LYS A 69 -12.04 18.67 -4.51
C LYS A 69 -11.49 19.61 -5.58
N GLU A 70 -10.53 20.47 -5.22
CA GLU A 70 -9.87 21.34 -6.20
C GLU A 70 -9.12 20.52 -7.26
N LEU A 71 -8.45 19.44 -6.85
CA LEU A 71 -7.75 18.50 -7.74
C LEU A 71 -8.73 17.78 -8.68
N GLY A 72 -9.99 17.64 -8.27
CA GLY A 72 -11.04 16.95 -9.01
C GLY A 72 -11.02 15.43 -8.81
N LEU A 73 -10.48 14.94 -7.69
CA LEU A 73 -10.43 13.50 -7.40
C LEU A 73 -11.83 12.89 -7.39
N ARG A 74 -11.97 11.68 -7.98
CA ARG A 74 -13.20 10.90 -7.90
C ARG A 74 -13.22 9.96 -6.69
N THR A 75 -12.04 9.55 -6.22
CA THR A 75 -11.89 8.70 -5.05
C THR A 75 -10.71 9.15 -4.21
N TYR A 76 -10.80 8.89 -2.90
CA TYR A 76 -9.70 9.09 -1.98
C TYR A 76 -9.48 7.80 -1.20
N ARG A 77 -8.25 7.26 -1.31
CA ARG A 77 -7.85 6.09 -0.54
C ARG A 77 -7.17 6.52 0.75
N PHE A 78 -7.70 6.06 1.86
CA PHE A 78 -7.12 6.29 3.19
C PHE A 78 -7.14 5.00 4.00
N SER A 79 -6.47 4.97 5.15
CA SER A 79 -6.59 3.88 6.10
C SER A 79 -7.23 4.31 7.41
N ILE A 80 -7.82 3.35 8.12
CA ILE A 80 -8.32 3.54 9.47
C ILE A 80 -7.24 3.07 10.45
N SER A 81 -6.87 3.92 11.41
CA SER A 81 -5.96 3.56 12.50
C SER A 81 -6.65 2.59 13.43
N TRP A 82 -6.26 1.32 13.41
CA TRP A 82 -6.87 0.30 14.26
C TRP A 82 -6.80 0.69 15.75
N SER A 83 -5.66 1.24 16.20
CA SER A 83 -5.52 1.70 17.59
C SER A 83 -6.36 2.93 17.97
N ARG A 84 -6.98 3.64 17.01
CA ARG A 84 -8.01 4.65 17.31
C ARG A 84 -9.36 4.01 17.59
N ILE A 85 -9.68 2.91 16.92
CA ILE A 85 -10.97 2.21 17.04
C ILE A 85 -10.96 1.27 18.24
N PHE A 86 -9.91 0.47 18.38
CA PHE A 86 -9.68 -0.41 19.52
C PHE A 86 -8.30 -0.09 20.10
N PRO A 87 -8.21 0.77 21.13
CA PRO A 87 -6.93 1.18 21.73
C PRO A 87 -6.05 0.01 22.19
N ASP A 88 -6.70 -1.06 22.64
CA ASP A 88 -6.05 -2.30 23.09
C ASP A 88 -6.03 -3.40 22.01
N GLY A 89 -6.53 -3.08 20.81
CA GLY A 89 -6.64 -3.93 19.64
C GLY A 89 -7.86 -4.85 19.57
N ALA A 90 -8.57 -5.02 20.67
CA ALA A 90 -9.89 -5.62 20.72
C ALA A 90 -10.67 -5.10 21.94
N GLY A 91 -11.94 -5.47 22.07
CA GLY A 91 -12.77 -5.12 23.22
C GLY A 91 -13.80 -4.06 22.90
N GLU A 92 -13.87 -3.00 23.72
CA GLU A 92 -14.81 -1.90 23.50
C GLU A 92 -14.30 -0.95 22.41
N ILE A 93 -15.23 -0.50 21.56
CA ILE A 93 -14.94 0.51 20.54
C ILE A 93 -14.73 1.86 21.25
N ASN A 94 -13.65 2.54 20.89
CA ASN A 94 -13.47 3.94 21.21
C ASN A 94 -14.29 4.80 20.25
N GLN A 95 -15.44 5.27 20.74
CA GLN A 95 -16.42 5.99 19.92
C GLN A 95 -15.85 7.28 19.33
N GLU A 96 -14.97 7.99 20.02
CA GLU A 96 -14.39 9.24 19.49
C GLU A 96 -13.51 8.99 18.26
N GLY A 97 -12.76 7.89 18.27
CA GLY A 97 -11.99 7.43 17.11
C GLY A 97 -12.90 7.08 15.93
N LEU A 98 -14.01 6.40 16.19
CA LEU A 98 -15.00 6.07 15.16
C LEU A 98 -15.68 7.34 14.59
N ASP A 99 -16.01 8.30 15.45
CA ASP A 99 -16.65 9.56 15.08
C ASP A 99 -15.75 10.41 14.17
N TYR A 100 -14.42 10.38 14.35
CA TYR A 100 -13.49 11.03 13.42
C TYR A 100 -13.62 10.49 12.00
N TYR A 101 -13.59 9.16 11.83
CA TYR A 101 -13.73 8.56 10.51
C TYR A 101 -15.13 8.75 9.93
N HIS A 102 -16.19 8.80 10.75
CA HIS A 102 -17.51 9.22 10.28
C HIS A 102 -17.50 10.64 9.70
N ARG A 103 -16.89 11.62 10.39
CA ARG A 103 -16.77 12.98 9.87
C ARG A 103 -15.98 13.03 8.56
N LEU A 104 -14.85 12.31 8.50
CA LEU A 104 -14.03 12.22 7.28
C LEU A 104 -14.84 11.65 6.11
N VAL A 105 -15.47 10.50 6.29
CA VAL A 105 -16.27 9.82 5.26
C VAL A 105 -17.46 10.66 4.82
N ASP A 106 -18.18 11.26 5.75
CA ASP A 106 -19.33 12.10 5.44
C ASP A 106 -18.91 13.35 4.65
N GLN A 107 -17.76 13.96 4.98
CA GLN A 107 -17.22 15.09 4.22
C GLN A 107 -16.72 14.68 2.82
N LEU A 108 -16.13 13.50 2.66
CA LEU A 108 -15.75 12.98 1.34
C LEU A 108 -16.98 12.80 0.44
N ILE A 109 -18.02 12.12 0.95
CA ILE A 109 -19.27 11.89 0.22
C ILE A 109 -19.97 13.21 -0.11
N ALA A 110 -20.04 14.15 0.85
CA ALA A 110 -20.62 15.47 0.63
C ALA A 110 -19.90 16.26 -0.48
N ASN A 111 -18.63 15.96 -0.74
CA ASN A 111 -17.84 16.54 -1.83
C ASN A 111 -17.74 15.65 -3.07
N SER A 112 -18.57 14.59 -3.17
CA SER A 112 -18.60 13.64 -4.29
C SER A 112 -17.28 12.91 -4.53
N ILE A 113 -16.53 12.66 -3.46
CA ILE A 113 -15.30 11.87 -3.47
C ILE A 113 -15.63 10.51 -2.85
N GLU A 114 -15.53 9.44 -3.64
CA GLU A 114 -15.83 8.08 -3.20
C GLU A 114 -14.76 7.59 -2.20
N PRO A 115 -15.14 7.20 -0.97
CA PRO A 115 -14.21 6.63 0.00
C PRO A 115 -13.67 5.28 -0.44
N PHE A 116 -12.34 5.11 -0.41
CA PHE A 116 -11.68 3.83 -0.63
C PHE A 116 -10.88 3.44 0.61
N CYS A 117 -11.42 2.56 1.44
CA CYS A 117 -10.92 2.34 2.79
C CYS A 117 -9.96 1.16 2.89
N THR A 118 -8.76 1.41 3.43
CA THR A 118 -7.81 0.38 3.83
C THR A 118 -7.97 0.09 5.33
N LEU A 119 -8.32 -1.14 5.70
CA LEU A 119 -8.51 -1.52 7.11
C LEU A 119 -7.19 -1.56 7.89
N TYR A 120 -6.15 -2.15 7.30
CA TYR A 120 -4.85 -2.28 7.94
C TYR A 120 -3.72 -1.67 7.10
N HIS A 121 -3.11 -0.61 7.63
CA HIS A 121 -1.93 0.03 7.05
C HIS A 121 -0.82 0.14 8.12
N TRP A 122 -0.41 -1.03 8.61
CA TRP A 122 0.80 -1.29 9.40
C TRP A 122 0.78 -0.81 10.86
N ASP A 123 -0.28 -0.15 11.28
CA ASP A 123 -0.48 0.43 12.61
C ASP A 123 -1.15 -0.54 13.60
N LEU A 124 -0.61 -1.78 13.70
CA LEU A 124 -1.06 -2.77 14.69
C LEU A 124 -1.05 -2.16 16.11
N PRO A 125 -2.14 -2.27 16.89
CA PRO A 125 -2.15 -1.85 18.29
C PRO A 125 -1.03 -2.52 19.09
N GLN A 126 -0.25 -1.74 19.83
CA GLN A 126 0.94 -2.20 20.53
C GLN A 126 0.61 -3.32 21.53
N LYS A 127 -0.57 -3.29 22.17
CA LYS A 127 -0.99 -4.38 23.08
C LYS A 127 -1.13 -5.74 22.39
N LEU A 128 -1.51 -5.78 21.10
CA LEU A 128 -1.49 -7.02 20.33
C LEU A 128 -0.05 -7.46 20.05
N GLN A 129 0.85 -6.52 19.75
CA GLN A 129 2.27 -6.80 19.55
C GLN A 129 2.95 -7.33 20.83
N ASP A 130 2.58 -6.80 22.00
CA ASP A 130 3.06 -7.28 23.30
C ASP A 130 2.67 -8.76 23.54
N ASN A 131 1.55 -9.21 22.95
CA ASN A 131 1.11 -10.61 22.93
C ASN A 131 1.60 -11.39 21.68
N GLY A 132 2.68 -10.94 21.04
CA GLY A 132 3.31 -11.60 19.90
C GLY A 132 2.91 -11.08 18.52
N GLY A 133 1.97 -10.13 18.46
CA GLY A 133 1.52 -9.47 17.23
C GLY A 133 1.06 -10.47 16.17
N TRP A 134 1.37 -10.20 14.90
CA TRP A 134 1.00 -11.09 13.81
C TRP A 134 1.62 -12.49 13.85
N LYS A 135 2.60 -12.75 14.73
CA LYS A 135 3.07 -14.13 14.98
C LYS A 135 2.07 -14.93 15.80
N ASN A 136 1.22 -14.27 16.57
CA ASN A 136 0.14 -14.88 17.33
C ASN A 136 -1.14 -14.94 16.50
N ARG A 137 -1.75 -16.12 16.39
CA ARG A 137 -3.01 -16.31 15.66
C ARG A 137 -4.19 -15.62 16.29
N GLU A 138 -4.15 -15.28 17.57
CA GLU A 138 -5.22 -14.50 18.21
C GLU A 138 -5.40 -13.13 17.53
N THR A 139 -4.34 -12.58 16.91
CA THR A 139 -4.41 -11.34 16.13
C THR A 139 -5.28 -11.49 14.87
N ILE A 140 -5.42 -12.70 14.32
CA ILE A 140 -6.33 -12.98 13.18
C ILE A 140 -7.78 -12.70 13.61
N GLU A 141 -8.18 -13.21 14.76
CA GLU A 141 -9.56 -13.03 15.25
C GLU A 141 -9.78 -11.61 15.77
N ALA A 142 -8.75 -10.95 16.33
CA ALA A 142 -8.82 -9.52 16.67
C ALA A 142 -9.06 -8.68 15.41
N PHE A 143 -8.33 -8.95 14.32
CA PHE A 143 -8.52 -8.26 13.05
C PHE A 143 -9.90 -8.53 12.44
N ALA A 144 -10.38 -9.77 12.50
CA ALA A 144 -11.71 -10.13 12.00
C ALA A 144 -12.82 -9.32 12.70
N LYS A 145 -12.76 -9.19 14.03
CA LYS A 145 -13.70 -8.35 14.81
C LYS A 145 -13.58 -6.86 14.48
N TYR A 146 -12.35 -6.38 14.31
CA TYR A 146 -12.12 -5.01 13.89
C TYR A 146 -12.70 -4.72 12.50
N ALA A 147 -12.45 -5.61 11.53
CA ALA A 147 -13.01 -5.50 10.19
C ALA A 147 -14.55 -5.51 10.21
N GLU A 148 -15.16 -6.43 10.97
CA GLU A 148 -16.62 -6.49 11.15
C GLU A 148 -17.18 -5.17 11.67
N ALA A 149 -16.60 -4.62 12.74
CA ALA A 149 -17.03 -3.34 13.30
C ALA A 149 -16.94 -2.18 12.29
N MET A 150 -15.91 -2.16 11.45
CA MET A 150 -15.77 -1.15 10.40
C MET A 150 -16.79 -1.33 9.27
N PHE A 151 -17.04 -2.57 8.85
CA PHE A 151 -18.07 -2.84 7.86
C PHE A 151 -19.46 -2.45 8.35
N GLU A 152 -19.78 -2.74 9.62
CA GLU A 152 -21.04 -2.35 10.24
C GLU A 152 -21.20 -0.84 10.34
N ALA A 153 -20.19 -0.14 10.88
CA ALA A 153 -20.26 1.29 11.11
C ALA A 153 -20.41 2.07 9.79
N PHE A 154 -19.68 1.66 8.75
CA PHE A 154 -19.65 2.36 7.46
C PHE A 154 -20.51 1.71 6.37
N ASN A 155 -21.38 0.76 6.74
CA ASN A 155 -22.30 0.14 5.81
C ASN A 155 -23.13 1.20 5.08
N GLY A 156 -23.22 1.07 3.76
CA GLY A 156 -23.91 2.05 2.92
C GLY A 156 -23.09 3.29 2.55
N LYS A 157 -22.03 3.64 3.29
CA LYS A 157 -21.19 4.83 3.04
C LYS A 157 -19.91 4.52 2.27
N ILE A 158 -19.22 3.43 2.59
CA ILE A 158 -17.96 3.04 1.93
C ILE A 158 -18.22 1.83 1.02
N LYS A 159 -17.89 1.96 -0.27
CA LYS A 159 -18.11 0.91 -1.27
C LYS A 159 -16.85 0.17 -1.70
N TYR A 160 -15.67 0.64 -1.33
CA TYR A 160 -14.40 0.00 -1.70
C TYR A 160 -13.55 -0.25 -0.46
N TRP A 161 -13.23 -1.52 -0.24
CA TRP A 161 -12.49 -1.98 0.94
C TRP A 161 -11.23 -2.75 0.55
N THR A 162 -10.09 -2.39 1.14
CA THR A 162 -8.87 -3.21 1.14
C THR A 162 -8.57 -3.69 2.54
N THR A 163 -8.44 -5.00 2.75
CA THR A 163 -8.13 -5.53 4.09
C THR A 163 -6.73 -5.12 4.55
N PHE A 164 -5.72 -5.36 3.71
CA PHE A 164 -4.32 -5.11 4.00
C PHE A 164 -3.67 -4.27 2.91
N ASN A 165 -2.85 -3.30 3.32
CA ASN A 165 -1.83 -2.71 2.48
C ASN A 165 -0.51 -3.48 2.58
N GLU A 166 0.07 -3.82 1.44
CA GLU A 166 1.41 -4.39 1.26
C GLU A 166 1.77 -5.49 2.26
N PRO A 167 1.10 -6.66 2.21
CA PRO A 167 1.40 -7.76 3.12
C PRO A 167 2.88 -8.17 3.13
N TRP A 168 3.61 -8.02 2.00
CA TRP A 168 5.06 -8.25 1.94
C TRP A 168 5.84 -7.29 2.84
N CYS A 169 5.44 -6.02 2.93
CA CYS A 169 6.06 -5.06 3.82
C CYS A 169 5.78 -5.42 5.28
N VAL A 170 4.52 -5.72 5.61
CA VAL A 170 4.10 -6.12 6.97
C VAL A 170 4.78 -7.41 7.42
N SER A 171 5.08 -8.34 6.50
CA SER A 171 5.71 -9.61 6.85
C SER A 171 7.22 -9.58 6.68
N PHE A 172 7.72 -9.47 5.46
CA PHE A 172 9.13 -9.67 5.15
C PHE A 172 9.96 -8.42 5.43
N LYS A 173 9.48 -7.24 5.08
CA LYS A 173 10.24 -6.01 5.37
C LYS A 173 10.30 -5.73 6.88
N ALA A 174 9.22 -5.97 7.60
CA ALA A 174 9.12 -5.76 9.04
C ALA A 174 9.70 -6.88 9.92
N HIS A 175 9.56 -8.15 9.53
CA HIS A 175 9.98 -9.28 10.37
C HIS A 175 11.18 -10.08 9.87
N TYR A 176 11.69 -9.83 8.66
CA TYR A 176 12.90 -10.48 8.15
C TYR A 176 14.02 -9.48 7.83
N ILE A 177 13.71 -8.37 7.17
CA ILE A 177 14.71 -7.33 6.86
C ILE A 177 14.93 -6.45 8.11
N GLY A 178 13.84 -6.08 8.80
CA GLY A 178 13.88 -5.31 10.04
C GLY A 178 13.85 -3.79 9.85
N ASP A 179 13.56 -3.32 8.63
CA ASP A 179 13.53 -1.89 8.27
C ASP A 179 12.20 -1.19 8.59
N LEU A 180 11.19 -1.93 9.07
CA LEU A 180 9.89 -1.41 9.47
C LEU A 180 9.51 -2.01 10.83
N ALA A 181 8.63 -1.32 11.57
CA ALA A 181 8.06 -1.86 12.81
C ALA A 181 7.45 -3.26 12.59
N PRO A 182 7.72 -4.25 13.48
CA PRO A 182 8.43 -4.14 14.76
C PRO A 182 9.96 -4.31 14.70
N GLY A 183 10.56 -4.43 13.51
CA GLY A 183 12.02 -4.46 13.32
C GLY A 183 12.66 -5.81 13.60
N GLU A 184 11.97 -6.93 13.36
CA GLU A 184 12.55 -8.25 13.54
C GLU A 184 13.38 -8.69 12.33
N GLN A 185 14.38 -9.53 12.57
CA GLN A 185 15.26 -10.09 11.54
C GLN A 185 15.23 -11.62 11.55
N ASN A 186 14.05 -12.20 11.32
CA ASN A 186 13.81 -13.63 11.37
C ASN A 186 12.89 -14.12 10.24
N LEU A 187 13.43 -14.95 9.35
CA LEU A 187 12.68 -15.46 8.19
C LEU A 187 11.46 -16.31 8.59
N GLN A 188 11.57 -17.13 9.64
CA GLN A 188 10.46 -17.96 10.13
C GLN A 188 9.32 -17.09 10.69
N SER A 189 9.65 -16.00 11.41
CA SER A 189 8.65 -15.00 11.82
C SER A 189 7.95 -14.41 10.59
N ALA A 190 8.70 -13.94 9.59
CA ALA A 190 8.13 -13.31 8.40
C ALA A 190 7.22 -14.24 7.59
N VAL A 191 7.61 -15.50 7.39
CA VAL A 191 6.79 -16.49 6.67
C VAL A 191 5.51 -16.81 7.46
N GLY A 192 5.60 -16.91 8.79
CA GLY A 192 4.43 -17.10 9.66
C GLY A 192 3.47 -15.91 9.67
N VAL A 193 4.01 -14.69 9.78
CA VAL A 193 3.24 -13.44 9.69
C VAL A 193 2.55 -13.32 8.34
N ALA A 194 3.27 -13.58 7.24
CA ALA A 194 2.68 -13.57 5.89
C ALA A 194 1.46 -14.50 5.82
N HIS A 195 1.57 -15.69 6.40
CA HIS A 195 0.46 -16.64 6.44
C HIS A 195 -0.74 -16.14 7.26
N HIS A 196 -0.50 -15.65 8.49
CA HIS A 196 -1.58 -15.15 9.34
C HIS A 196 -2.31 -13.94 8.74
N LEU A 197 -1.60 -13.04 8.06
CA LEU A 197 -2.21 -11.93 7.32
C LEU A 197 -3.16 -12.44 6.23
N MET A 198 -2.77 -13.47 5.48
CA MET A 198 -3.64 -14.05 4.45
C MET A 198 -4.86 -14.75 5.04
N VAL A 199 -4.71 -15.46 6.17
CA VAL A 199 -5.86 -16.04 6.88
C VAL A 199 -6.79 -14.94 7.37
N ALA A 200 -6.26 -13.88 7.98
CA ALA A 200 -7.03 -12.73 8.44
C ALA A 200 -7.77 -12.01 7.29
N HIS A 201 -7.15 -11.91 6.12
CA HIS A 201 -7.79 -11.39 4.91
C HIS A 201 -9.00 -12.25 4.54
N GLY A 202 -8.79 -13.56 4.43
CA GLY A 202 -9.84 -14.53 4.12
C GLY A 202 -11.02 -14.46 5.09
N ARG A 203 -10.74 -14.36 6.40
CA ARG A 203 -11.77 -14.19 7.44
C ARG A 203 -12.57 -12.90 7.26
N ALA A 204 -11.90 -11.78 7.00
CA ALA A 204 -12.58 -10.50 6.76
C ALA A 204 -13.47 -10.55 5.50
N VAL A 205 -13.00 -11.19 4.42
CA VAL A 205 -13.82 -11.39 3.21
C VAL A 205 -15.04 -12.28 3.50
N GLN A 206 -14.87 -13.38 4.25
CA GLN A 206 -15.99 -14.25 4.65
C GLN A 206 -17.05 -13.48 5.46
N ILE A 207 -16.63 -12.65 6.42
CA ILE A 207 -17.52 -11.78 7.20
C ILE A 207 -18.24 -10.81 6.27
N PHE A 208 -17.48 -10.13 5.38
CA PHE A 208 -18.04 -9.15 4.45
C PHE A 208 -19.19 -9.74 3.62
N ARG A 209 -18.98 -10.95 3.06
CA ARG A 209 -19.98 -11.65 2.25
C ARG A 209 -21.14 -12.19 3.05
N LYS A 210 -20.87 -12.86 4.17
CA LYS A 210 -21.89 -13.55 4.98
C LYS A 210 -22.91 -12.56 5.56
N SER A 211 -22.44 -11.37 5.94
CA SER A 211 -23.30 -10.32 6.50
C SER A 211 -24.00 -9.48 5.42
N GLY A 212 -23.68 -9.69 4.14
CA GLY A 212 -24.34 -9.02 3.02
C GLY A 212 -24.06 -7.51 2.95
N PHE A 213 -22.87 -7.08 3.37
CA PHE A 213 -22.48 -5.67 3.24
C PHE A 213 -22.35 -5.27 1.77
N ASP A 214 -22.77 -4.04 1.47
CA ASP A 214 -22.72 -3.51 0.11
C ASP A 214 -21.32 -3.01 -0.26
N GLY A 215 -20.96 -3.12 -1.53
CA GLY A 215 -19.66 -2.71 -2.07
C GLY A 215 -18.74 -3.87 -2.45
N GLN A 216 -17.47 -3.54 -2.62
CA GLN A 216 -16.42 -4.40 -3.12
C GLN A 216 -15.29 -4.50 -2.10
N ILE A 217 -14.69 -5.68 -1.99
CA ILE A 217 -13.58 -5.97 -1.09
C ILE A 217 -12.44 -6.69 -1.82
N GLY A 218 -11.22 -6.25 -1.52
CA GLY A 218 -9.97 -6.84 -1.96
C GLY A 218 -8.84 -6.59 -0.95
N TYR A 219 -7.62 -6.56 -1.43
CA TYR A 219 -6.42 -6.17 -0.69
C TYR A 219 -5.40 -5.55 -1.66
N ALA A 220 -4.38 -4.88 -1.15
CA ALA A 220 -3.43 -4.11 -1.95
C ALA A 220 -2.00 -4.61 -1.78
N PRO A 221 -1.57 -5.67 -2.47
CA PRO A 221 -0.17 -6.09 -2.50
C PRO A 221 0.72 -5.06 -3.20
N ASN A 222 1.93 -4.87 -2.65
CA ASN A 222 3.02 -4.29 -3.41
C ASN A 222 3.64 -5.30 -4.33
N VAL A 223 3.84 -4.87 -5.57
CA VAL A 223 4.45 -5.69 -6.60
C VAL A 223 5.66 -4.97 -7.17
N SER A 224 6.60 -5.75 -7.67
CA SER A 224 7.77 -5.24 -8.38
C SER A 224 8.23 -6.28 -9.37
N TRP A 225 8.90 -5.83 -10.43
CA TRP A 225 9.33 -6.70 -11.51
C TRP A 225 10.86 -6.83 -11.53
N ARG A 226 11.35 -8.07 -11.64
CA ARG A 226 12.76 -8.37 -11.90
C ARG A 226 12.86 -9.07 -13.23
N GLU A 227 13.58 -8.48 -14.17
CA GLU A 227 13.85 -9.09 -15.47
C GLU A 227 15.27 -9.69 -15.49
N PRO A 228 15.46 -10.89 -16.08
CA PRO A 228 16.78 -11.50 -16.16
C PRO A 228 17.73 -10.67 -17.00
N TYR A 229 18.91 -10.37 -16.46
CA TYR A 229 19.97 -9.63 -17.15
C TYR A 229 20.49 -10.36 -18.39
N SER A 230 20.51 -11.69 -18.35
CA SER A 230 20.95 -12.52 -19.47
C SER A 230 20.03 -13.72 -19.70
N SER A 231 20.23 -14.40 -20.84
CA SER A 231 19.53 -15.65 -21.17
C SER A 231 19.98 -16.88 -20.36
N ARG A 232 20.87 -16.72 -19.37
CA ARG A 232 21.30 -17.82 -18.51
C ARG A 232 20.12 -18.33 -17.69
N PRO A 233 19.91 -19.67 -17.62
CA PRO A 233 18.83 -20.24 -16.80
C PRO A 233 18.88 -19.82 -15.32
N GLU A 234 20.08 -19.64 -14.77
CA GLU A 234 20.28 -19.22 -13.39
C GLU A 234 19.77 -17.79 -13.12
N ASP A 235 19.98 -16.85 -14.05
CA ASP A 235 19.46 -15.48 -13.94
C ASP A 235 17.93 -15.50 -13.99
N ALA A 236 17.36 -16.29 -14.91
CA ALA A 236 15.92 -16.46 -15.02
C ALA A 236 15.30 -17.02 -13.73
N GLU A 237 15.90 -18.04 -13.13
CA GLU A 237 15.42 -18.66 -11.91
C GLU A 237 15.58 -17.74 -10.68
N ALA A 238 16.67 -16.99 -10.58
CA ALA A 238 16.86 -16.00 -9.51
C ALA A 238 15.79 -14.88 -9.58
N CYS A 239 15.54 -14.33 -10.77
CA CYS A 239 14.47 -13.36 -10.98
C CYS A 239 13.08 -13.96 -10.72
N ARG A 240 12.87 -15.22 -11.12
CA ARG A 240 11.62 -15.98 -10.89
C ARG A 240 11.29 -16.08 -9.41
N ARG A 241 12.27 -16.38 -8.55
CA ARG A 241 12.11 -16.41 -7.09
C ARG A 241 11.76 -15.04 -6.53
N ARG A 242 12.42 -13.97 -7.00
CA ARG A 242 12.11 -12.60 -6.54
C ARG A 242 10.70 -12.16 -6.95
N VAL A 243 10.24 -12.46 -8.16
CA VAL A 243 8.85 -12.23 -8.60
C VAL A 243 7.88 -13.11 -7.81
N GLY A 244 8.22 -14.38 -7.59
CA GLY A 244 7.44 -15.31 -6.77
C GLY A 244 7.21 -14.78 -5.36
N TRP A 245 8.25 -14.20 -4.75
CA TRP A 245 8.19 -13.63 -3.41
C TRP A 245 7.31 -12.37 -3.31
N MET A 246 7.37 -11.48 -4.31
CA MET A 246 6.63 -10.22 -4.31
C MET A 246 5.18 -10.37 -4.77
N VAL A 247 4.91 -11.32 -5.67
CA VAL A 247 3.61 -11.46 -6.34
C VAL A 247 2.94 -12.76 -5.92
N GLU A 248 3.54 -13.89 -6.29
CA GLU A 248 2.83 -15.18 -6.24
C GLU A 248 2.62 -15.69 -4.84
N TRP A 249 3.52 -15.40 -3.92
CA TRP A 249 3.38 -15.75 -2.51
C TRP A 249 2.10 -15.20 -1.87
N PHE A 250 1.62 -14.06 -2.36
CA PHE A 250 0.41 -13.39 -1.85
C PHE A 250 -0.80 -13.55 -2.76
N LEU A 251 -0.64 -13.95 -4.02
CA LEU A 251 -1.73 -14.12 -4.97
C LEU A 251 -2.12 -15.59 -5.20
N ASP A 252 -1.16 -16.52 -5.28
CA ASP A 252 -1.47 -17.94 -5.48
C ASP A 252 -2.39 -18.50 -4.38
N PRO A 253 -2.21 -18.18 -3.07
CA PRO A 253 -3.14 -18.62 -2.03
C PRO A 253 -4.58 -18.15 -2.25
N ILE A 254 -4.77 -16.93 -2.78
CA ILE A 254 -6.10 -16.36 -3.05
C ILE A 254 -6.72 -16.98 -4.29
N PHE A 255 -5.98 -17.11 -5.38
CA PHE A 255 -6.53 -17.49 -6.68
C PHE A 255 -6.45 -18.99 -6.98
N LYS A 256 -5.57 -19.73 -6.31
CA LYS A 256 -5.34 -21.17 -6.53
C LYS A 256 -5.55 -22.01 -5.28
N GLY A 257 -5.63 -21.39 -4.09
CA GLY A 257 -5.81 -22.09 -2.82
C GLY A 257 -4.55 -22.80 -2.33
N GLU A 258 -3.38 -22.47 -2.87
CA GLU A 258 -2.09 -23.07 -2.51
C GLU A 258 -0.97 -22.05 -2.60
N TYR A 259 0.09 -22.23 -1.81
CA TYR A 259 1.33 -21.45 -1.97
C TYR A 259 2.15 -21.99 -3.14
N PRO A 260 2.97 -21.17 -3.81
CA PRO A 260 3.81 -21.63 -4.90
C PRO A 260 4.91 -22.59 -4.39
N ASP A 261 4.91 -23.84 -4.87
CA ASP A 261 5.84 -24.91 -4.47
C ASP A 261 7.33 -24.52 -4.53
N PHE A 262 7.72 -23.75 -5.55
CA PHE A 262 9.12 -23.32 -5.69
C PHE A 262 9.53 -22.32 -4.60
N MET A 263 8.59 -21.49 -4.12
CA MET A 263 8.84 -20.59 -3.00
C MET A 263 8.83 -21.32 -1.66
N LEU A 264 7.91 -22.27 -1.47
CA LEU A 264 7.92 -23.14 -0.29
C LEU A 264 9.28 -23.82 -0.13
N ARG A 265 9.78 -24.47 -1.19
CA ARG A 265 11.12 -25.09 -1.20
C ARG A 265 12.25 -24.07 -0.95
N ALA A 266 12.15 -22.87 -1.50
CA ALA A 266 13.15 -21.82 -1.28
C ALA A 266 13.23 -21.39 0.19
N PHE A 267 12.09 -21.24 0.87
CA PHE A 267 12.07 -20.92 2.30
C PHE A 267 12.49 -22.11 3.17
N GLU A 268 12.06 -23.33 2.83
CA GLU A 268 12.44 -24.54 3.56
C GLU A 268 13.95 -24.80 3.53
N ALA A 269 14.59 -24.54 2.39
CA ALA A 269 16.05 -24.60 2.25
C ALA A 269 16.77 -23.64 3.22
N HIS A 270 16.09 -22.58 3.67
CA HIS A 270 16.56 -21.60 4.65
C HIS A 270 15.91 -21.79 6.02
N GLY A 271 15.34 -22.96 6.30
CA GLY A 271 14.82 -23.33 7.62
C GLY A 271 13.51 -22.66 8.00
N ALA A 272 12.75 -22.11 7.04
CA ALA A 272 11.48 -21.45 7.29
C ALA A 272 10.33 -22.11 6.53
N LYS A 273 9.17 -22.23 7.18
CA LYS A 273 7.93 -22.71 6.55
C LYS A 273 6.70 -22.05 7.16
N PRO A 274 5.61 -21.84 6.41
CA PRO A 274 4.37 -21.33 7.00
C PRO A 274 3.75 -22.40 7.94
N ASP A 275 3.20 -21.97 9.08
CA ASP A 275 2.41 -22.83 9.98
C ASP A 275 0.99 -22.98 9.40
N ILE A 276 0.83 -23.70 8.29
CA ILE A 276 -0.48 -23.91 7.66
C ILE A 276 -1.27 -24.93 8.47
N ARG A 277 -2.41 -24.52 9.04
CA ARG A 277 -3.31 -25.39 9.79
C ARG A 277 -4.48 -25.86 8.92
N PRO A 278 -5.13 -26.99 9.26
CA PRO A 278 -6.32 -27.45 8.54
C PRO A 278 -7.39 -26.35 8.48
N GLY A 279 -7.91 -26.05 7.28
CA GLY A 279 -8.91 -25.01 7.06
C GLY A 279 -8.34 -23.65 6.66
N ASP A 280 -7.04 -23.39 6.87
CA ASP A 280 -6.46 -22.07 6.59
C ASP A 280 -6.50 -21.74 5.10
N MET A 281 -6.15 -22.69 4.23
CA MET A 281 -6.11 -22.42 2.79
C MET A 281 -7.51 -22.24 2.21
N GLU A 282 -8.52 -22.93 2.75
CA GLU A 282 -9.92 -22.72 2.41
C GLU A 282 -10.42 -21.35 2.88
N ILE A 283 -9.96 -20.89 4.05
CA ILE A 283 -10.22 -19.54 4.54
C ILE A 283 -9.56 -18.49 3.66
N ILE A 284 -8.32 -18.71 3.22
CA ILE A 284 -7.57 -17.78 2.36
C ILE A 284 -8.20 -17.72 0.96
N HIS A 285 -8.59 -18.85 0.39
CA HIS A 285 -9.10 -18.99 -0.97
C HIS A 285 -10.56 -18.48 -1.10
N GLN A 286 -10.73 -17.17 -0.92
CA GLN A 286 -12.02 -16.49 -1.03
C GLN A 286 -12.04 -15.59 -2.27
N PRO A 287 -13.18 -15.50 -2.97
CA PRO A 287 -13.31 -14.60 -4.11
C PRO A 287 -13.28 -13.13 -3.68
N VAL A 288 -12.27 -12.41 -4.16
CA VAL A 288 -12.15 -10.96 -4.06
C VAL A 288 -12.79 -10.27 -5.27
N ASP A 289 -13.27 -9.05 -5.10
CA ASP A 289 -13.88 -8.27 -6.20
C ASP A 289 -12.84 -7.58 -7.07
N PHE A 290 -11.70 -7.21 -6.47
CA PHE A 290 -10.59 -6.54 -7.16
C PHE A 290 -9.25 -6.78 -6.44
N LEU A 291 -8.15 -6.42 -7.10
CA LEU A 291 -6.83 -6.26 -6.50
C LEU A 291 -6.41 -4.79 -6.53
N GLY A 292 -5.95 -4.29 -5.38
CA GLY A 292 -5.14 -3.07 -5.34
C GLY A 292 -3.71 -3.41 -5.73
N ILE A 293 -3.05 -2.58 -6.53
CA ILE A 293 -1.65 -2.79 -6.91
C ILE A 293 -0.84 -1.56 -6.56
N ASN A 294 0.16 -1.76 -5.69
CA ASN A 294 1.15 -0.76 -5.37
C ASN A 294 2.42 -1.04 -6.17
N TYR A 295 2.80 -0.12 -7.05
CA TYR A 295 3.98 -0.26 -7.89
C TYR A 295 4.81 1.02 -7.89
N TYR A 296 6.12 0.85 -7.76
CA TYR A 296 7.06 1.98 -7.75
C TYR A 296 8.28 1.75 -8.63
N THR A 297 8.79 0.52 -8.64
CA THR A 297 10.10 0.23 -9.24
C THR A 297 10.23 -1.24 -9.66
N GLY A 298 11.26 -1.47 -10.46
CA GLY A 298 11.75 -2.76 -10.90
C GLY A 298 13.20 -2.60 -11.34
N SER A 299 13.81 -3.71 -11.73
CA SER A 299 15.22 -3.75 -12.10
C SER A 299 15.52 -4.97 -12.96
N LEU A 300 16.72 -4.96 -13.56
CA LEU A 300 17.33 -6.19 -14.04
C LEU A 300 17.98 -6.92 -12.87
N GLY A 301 18.02 -8.24 -12.93
CA GLY A 301 18.70 -9.07 -11.95
C GLY A 301 19.48 -10.19 -12.60
N ARG A 302 20.56 -10.60 -11.93
CA ARG A 302 21.34 -11.78 -12.32
C ARG A 302 21.59 -12.68 -11.12
N TYR A 303 21.85 -13.94 -11.39
CA TYR A 303 22.29 -14.86 -10.36
C TYR A 303 23.64 -14.43 -9.79
N LYS A 304 23.72 -14.43 -8.46
CA LYS A 304 24.95 -14.24 -7.70
C LYS A 304 24.90 -15.15 -6.49
N GLN A 305 25.77 -16.15 -6.50
CA GLN A 305 25.95 -17.09 -5.41
C GLN A 305 26.11 -16.35 -4.08
N ASP A 306 25.51 -16.89 -3.02
CA ASP A 306 25.56 -16.38 -1.65
C ASP A 306 24.97 -14.96 -1.46
N ASN A 307 24.22 -14.43 -2.44
CA ASN A 307 23.61 -13.10 -2.34
C ASN A 307 22.16 -13.14 -1.81
N GLY A 308 22.03 -13.32 -0.51
CA GLY A 308 20.75 -13.35 0.20
C GLY A 308 19.86 -14.53 -0.20
N LEU A 309 18.58 -14.46 0.20
CA LEU A 309 17.63 -15.58 0.13
C LEU A 309 17.41 -16.17 -1.28
N PHE A 310 17.64 -15.39 -2.32
CA PHE A 310 17.37 -15.80 -3.71
C PHE A 310 18.59 -15.79 -4.61
N GLU A 311 19.79 -15.55 -4.05
CA GLU A 311 21.05 -15.51 -4.80
C GLU A 311 20.94 -14.58 -6.02
N LEU A 312 20.38 -13.40 -5.79
CA LEU A 312 20.01 -12.45 -6.84
C LEU A 312 20.73 -11.13 -6.58
N GLU A 313 21.49 -10.66 -7.55
CA GLU A 313 22.05 -9.30 -7.58
C GLU A 313 21.24 -8.43 -8.53
N ASP A 314 20.72 -7.30 -8.03
CA ASP A 314 20.12 -6.25 -8.87
C ASP A 314 21.23 -5.55 -9.69
N ILE A 315 20.99 -5.35 -10.98
CA ILE A 315 21.93 -4.70 -11.90
C ILE A 315 21.54 -3.24 -12.10
N ASP A 316 22.51 -2.37 -11.90
CA ASP A 316 22.38 -0.94 -12.15
C ASP A 316 22.88 -0.59 -13.55
N GLU A 317 21.98 -0.57 -14.54
CA GLU A 317 22.31 -0.18 -15.93
C GLU A 317 22.31 1.36 -16.13
N GLY A 318 22.45 2.14 -15.06
CA GLY A 318 22.41 3.60 -15.14
C GLY A 318 21.01 4.15 -15.35
N TYR A 319 19.98 3.43 -14.87
CA TYR A 319 18.62 3.94 -14.83
C TYR A 319 18.56 5.28 -14.08
N GLU A 320 17.73 6.20 -14.56
CA GLU A 320 17.36 7.38 -13.76
C GLU A 320 16.75 6.91 -12.43
N ARG A 321 17.05 7.63 -11.35
CA ARG A 321 16.58 7.30 -10.00
C ARG A 321 15.79 8.43 -9.39
N THR A 322 14.82 8.07 -8.56
CA THR A 322 14.12 9.00 -7.67
C THR A 322 15.06 9.46 -6.54
N ASP A 323 14.65 10.46 -5.76
CA ASP A 323 15.44 10.88 -4.60
C ASP A 323 15.46 9.81 -3.50
N PHE A 324 14.53 8.85 -3.52
CA PHE A 324 14.57 7.63 -2.70
C PHE A 324 15.65 6.62 -3.16
N ASN A 325 16.38 6.93 -4.23
CA ASN A 325 17.35 6.06 -4.89
C ASN A 325 16.75 4.81 -5.54
N TRP A 326 15.46 4.83 -5.90
CA TRP A 326 14.82 3.74 -6.66
C TRP A 326 14.96 3.96 -8.17
N PRO A 327 15.35 2.93 -8.95
CA PRO A 327 15.30 2.97 -10.41
C PRO A 327 13.90 3.30 -10.92
N ILE A 328 13.84 4.19 -11.90
CA ILE A 328 12.60 4.51 -12.63
C ILE A 328 12.45 3.49 -13.76
N TYR A 329 11.58 2.51 -13.55
CA TYR A 329 11.38 1.39 -14.48
C TYR A 329 9.89 1.23 -14.82
N PRO A 330 9.32 2.11 -15.65
CA PRO A 330 7.89 2.13 -15.93
C PRO A 330 7.41 0.86 -16.65
N GLU A 331 8.24 0.26 -17.52
CA GLU A 331 7.91 -0.98 -18.24
C GLU A 331 7.65 -2.16 -17.29
N GLY A 332 8.23 -2.14 -16.09
CA GLY A 332 7.97 -3.16 -15.08
C GLY A 332 6.52 -3.16 -14.60
N LEU A 333 5.82 -2.01 -14.63
CA LEU A 333 4.38 -1.93 -14.34
C LEU A 333 3.58 -2.72 -15.37
N TYR A 334 3.84 -2.49 -16.65
CA TYR A 334 3.22 -3.25 -17.74
C TYR A 334 3.51 -4.75 -17.60
N LYS A 335 4.78 -5.13 -17.38
CA LYS A 335 5.20 -6.54 -17.31
C LYS A 335 4.55 -7.27 -16.13
N VAL A 336 4.51 -6.67 -14.94
CA VAL A 336 3.93 -7.32 -13.76
C VAL A 336 2.41 -7.46 -13.89
N LEU A 337 1.72 -6.46 -14.47
CA LEU A 337 0.28 -6.54 -14.73
C LEU A 337 -0.05 -7.63 -15.76
N MET A 338 0.75 -7.74 -16.82
CA MET A 338 0.59 -8.81 -17.81
C MET A 338 0.88 -10.19 -17.23
N HIS A 339 1.92 -10.33 -16.40
CA HIS A 339 2.21 -11.56 -15.67
C HIS A 339 1.01 -11.99 -14.82
N MET A 340 0.44 -11.05 -14.05
CA MET A 340 -0.75 -11.31 -13.24
C MET A 340 -1.95 -11.72 -14.09
N LYS A 341 -2.24 -10.99 -15.16
CA LYS A 341 -3.35 -11.33 -16.07
C LYS A 341 -3.19 -12.73 -16.66
N GLN A 342 -1.99 -13.10 -17.11
CA GLN A 342 -1.72 -14.42 -17.68
C GLN A 342 -1.91 -15.55 -16.67
N ARG A 343 -1.66 -15.27 -15.38
CA ARG A 343 -1.70 -16.28 -14.32
C ARG A 343 -3.07 -16.43 -13.66
N TYR A 344 -3.80 -15.32 -13.50
CA TYR A 344 -5.02 -15.26 -12.69
C TYR A 344 -6.26 -14.80 -13.49
N GLY A 345 -6.09 -14.48 -14.76
CA GLY A 345 -7.17 -13.98 -15.61
C GLY A 345 -7.42 -12.47 -15.43
N ALA A 346 -8.57 -12.02 -15.96
CA ALA A 346 -8.94 -10.60 -16.00
C ALA A 346 -9.60 -10.14 -14.68
N VAL A 347 -8.86 -10.22 -13.58
CA VAL A 347 -9.30 -9.67 -12.28
C VAL A 347 -9.32 -8.14 -12.37
N PRO A 348 -10.37 -7.45 -11.87
CA PRO A 348 -10.37 -6.00 -11.79
C PRO A 348 -9.19 -5.48 -10.96
N ILE A 349 -8.47 -4.49 -11.48
CA ILE A 349 -7.28 -3.91 -10.83
C ILE A 349 -7.49 -2.41 -10.61
N TYR A 350 -7.18 -1.95 -9.41
CA TYR A 350 -6.94 -0.54 -9.12
C TYR A 350 -5.45 -0.36 -8.84
N ILE A 351 -4.77 0.58 -9.50
CA ILE A 351 -3.45 0.99 -9.05
C ILE A 351 -3.68 1.81 -7.78
N THR A 352 -3.49 1.19 -6.63
CA THR A 352 -3.79 1.78 -5.31
C THR A 352 -2.66 2.66 -4.80
N GLU A 353 -1.45 2.47 -5.33
CA GLU A 353 -0.31 3.37 -5.16
C GLU A 353 0.62 3.34 -6.37
N ASN A 354 0.94 4.51 -6.88
CA ASN A 354 2.10 4.74 -7.73
C ASN A 354 2.52 6.21 -7.61
N GLY A 355 3.82 6.45 -7.51
CA GLY A 355 4.36 7.80 -7.41
C GLY A 355 5.87 7.81 -7.19
N ALA A 356 6.42 8.99 -6.93
CA ALA A 356 7.87 9.15 -6.83
C ALA A 356 8.27 10.13 -5.75
N CYS A 357 9.34 9.77 -5.03
CA CYS A 357 10.04 10.65 -4.11
C CYS A 357 10.84 11.69 -4.92
N TYR A 358 10.45 12.95 -4.79
CA TYR A 358 11.22 14.09 -5.25
C TYR A 358 11.09 15.21 -4.23
N ASN A 359 12.23 15.64 -3.71
CA ASN A 359 12.35 16.54 -2.57
C ASN A 359 12.36 18.02 -2.98
N ASP A 360 11.72 18.36 -4.10
CA ASP A 360 11.57 19.74 -4.54
C ASP A 360 10.86 20.56 -3.44
N GLU A 361 11.49 21.66 -3.04
CA GLU A 361 11.00 22.55 -1.98
C GLU A 361 10.29 23.79 -2.57
N LYS A 362 9.55 24.50 -1.70
CA LYS A 362 8.84 25.73 -2.07
C LYS A 362 9.84 26.87 -2.35
N ALA A 363 9.77 27.42 -3.56
CA ALA A 363 10.50 28.60 -3.99
C ALA A 363 9.54 29.57 -4.70
N ASP A 364 9.60 30.86 -4.35
CA ASP A 364 8.70 31.90 -4.89
C ASP A 364 7.20 31.55 -4.76
N GLY A 365 6.83 30.92 -3.65
CA GLY A 365 5.45 30.50 -3.36
C GLY A 365 4.95 29.29 -4.15
N LYS A 366 5.82 28.60 -4.92
CA LYS A 366 5.48 27.43 -5.73
C LYS A 366 6.45 26.28 -5.48
N VAL A 367 6.02 25.07 -5.76
CA VAL A 367 6.89 23.88 -5.75
C VAL A 367 6.92 23.32 -7.16
N ARG A 368 8.08 23.41 -7.80
CA ARG A 368 8.27 22.98 -9.19
C ARG A 368 8.90 21.60 -9.22
N ASP A 369 8.10 20.59 -9.53
CA ASP A 369 8.47 19.18 -9.46
C ASP A 369 8.31 18.46 -10.82
N PRO A 370 8.96 18.94 -11.89
CA PRO A 370 8.78 18.40 -13.24
C PRO A 370 9.17 16.93 -13.36
N LYS A 371 10.08 16.44 -12.52
CA LYS A 371 10.46 15.02 -12.50
C LYS A 371 9.34 14.12 -11.99
N ARG A 372 8.53 14.58 -11.04
CA ARG A 372 7.33 13.85 -10.58
C ARG A 372 6.31 13.74 -11.70
N ILE A 373 6.07 14.83 -12.43
CA ILE A 373 5.20 14.82 -13.62
C ILE A 373 5.68 13.79 -14.64
N GLU A 374 6.97 13.80 -14.98
CA GLU A 374 7.52 12.87 -15.97
C GLU A 374 7.45 11.41 -15.50
N TYR A 375 7.69 11.13 -14.22
CA TYR A 375 7.50 9.81 -13.65
C TYR A 375 6.05 9.33 -13.82
N LEU A 376 5.07 10.13 -13.39
CA LEU A 376 3.65 9.78 -13.47
C LEU A 376 3.22 9.57 -14.93
N ARG A 377 3.68 10.46 -15.83
CA ARG A 377 3.43 10.36 -17.28
C ARG A 377 3.92 9.03 -17.84
N LYS A 378 5.17 8.65 -17.57
CA LYS A 378 5.76 7.37 -18.04
C LYS A 378 4.98 6.15 -17.53
N HIS A 379 4.53 6.16 -16.28
CA HIS A 379 3.78 5.03 -15.70
C HIS A 379 2.35 4.95 -16.23
N LEU A 380 1.67 6.08 -16.42
CA LEU A 380 0.33 6.12 -17.02
C LEU A 380 0.33 5.63 -18.47
N LEU A 381 1.41 5.89 -19.23
CA LEU A 381 1.58 5.32 -20.58
C LEU A 381 1.66 3.79 -20.56
N GLN A 382 2.43 3.21 -19.63
CA GLN A 382 2.54 1.76 -19.49
C GLN A 382 1.25 1.12 -18.95
N LEU A 383 0.52 1.84 -18.09
CA LEU A 383 -0.79 1.42 -17.61
C LEU A 383 -1.81 1.37 -18.75
N ASN A 384 -1.86 2.42 -19.57
CA ASN A 384 -2.73 2.46 -20.75
C ASN A 384 -2.38 1.33 -21.74
N ARG A 385 -1.09 1.09 -22.01
CA ARG A 385 -0.65 -0.06 -22.80
C ARG A 385 -1.15 -1.40 -22.22
N ALA A 386 -1.05 -1.60 -20.90
CA ALA A 386 -1.56 -2.81 -20.27
C ALA A 386 -3.08 -2.96 -20.43
N MET A 387 -3.82 -1.85 -20.39
CA MET A 387 -5.27 -1.83 -20.63
C MET A 387 -5.62 -2.18 -22.08
N GLU A 388 -4.88 -1.65 -23.06
CA GLU A 388 -5.03 -2.00 -24.48
C GLU A 388 -4.75 -3.49 -24.72
N ASP A 389 -3.76 -4.04 -24.02
CA ASP A 389 -3.45 -5.48 -24.02
C ASP A 389 -4.38 -6.29 -23.11
N GLY A 390 -5.47 -5.67 -22.63
CA GLY A 390 -6.64 -6.28 -22.00
C GLY A 390 -6.49 -6.60 -20.51
N VAL A 391 -5.63 -5.90 -19.77
CA VAL A 391 -5.65 -5.88 -18.30
C VAL A 391 -6.85 -5.05 -17.84
N ALA A 392 -7.65 -5.57 -16.91
CA ALA A 392 -8.88 -4.94 -16.45
C ALA A 392 -8.63 -3.84 -15.39
N VAL A 393 -7.87 -2.79 -15.74
CA VAL A 393 -7.60 -1.67 -14.84
C VAL A 393 -8.83 -0.75 -14.76
N LYS A 394 -9.24 -0.43 -13.53
CA LYS A 394 -10.43 0.38 -13.19
C LYS A 394 -10.11 1.75 -12.60
N GLY A 395 -8.90 1.95 -12.10
CA GLY A 395 -8.51 3.23 -11.55
C GLY A 395 -7.03 3.34 -11.21
N TYR A 396 -6.64 4.57 -10.88
CA TYR A 396 -5.28 4.96 -10.52
C TYR A 396 -5.30 5.96 -9.37
N MET A 397 -4.53 5.67 -8.33
CA MET A 397 -4.37 6.50 -7.14
C MET A 397 -2.92 6.91 -7.00
N ALA A 398 -2.67 8.22 -7.12
CA ALA A 398 -1.34 8.77 -6.93
C ALA A 398 -0.88 8.60 -5.47
N TRP A 399 0.32 8.05 -5.29
CA TRP A 399 1.02 8.09 -4.02
C TRP A 399 1.99 9.29 -4.00
N SER A 400 1.76 10.33 -3.21
CA SER A 400 0.70 10.50 -2.21
C SER A 400 -0.08 11.80 -2.46
N LEU A 401 -1.19 11.98 -1.76
CA LEU A 401 -1.87 13.30 -1.76
C LEU A 401 -0.95 14.37 -1.14
N LEU A 402 -0.45 14.10 0.07
CA LEU A 402 0.37 15.01 0.88
C LEU A 402 1.79 14.45 1.02
N ASP A 403 2.79 15.33 1.07
CA ASP A 403 4.05 14.97 1.72
C ASP A 403 3.75 14.57 3.17
N ASN A 404 4.37 13.49 3.65
CA ASN A 404 3.96 12.82 4.86
C ASN A 404 5.16 12.17 5.59
N PHE A 405 4.90 11.49 6.70
CA PHE A 405 5.91 10.70 7.40
C PHE A 405 6.22 9.42 6.61
N GLU A 406 7.36 9.37 5.92
CA GLU A 406 7.78 8.23 5.08
C GLU A 406 8.56 7.20 5.91
N TRP A 407 7.87 6.63 6.91
CA TRP A 407 8.31 5.47 7.67
C TRP A 407 9.73 5.63 8.23
N ALA A 408 10.65 4.70 7.94
CA ALA A 408 12.03 4.73 8.44
C ALA A 408 12.84 5.94 7.94
N ASP A 409 12.43 6.60 6.87
CA ASP A 409 13.09 7.79 6.33
C ASP A 409 12.55 9.11 6.90
N GLY A 410 11.55 9.05 7.79
CA GLY A 410 10.94 10.22 8.43
C GLY A 410 10.37 11.20 7.42
N TYR A 411 10.56 12.50 7.64
CA TYR A 411 10.04 13.56 6.76
C TYR A 411 11.00 13.92 5.60
N SER A 412 12.12 13.21 5.47
CA SER A 412 13.16 13.53 4.48
C SER A 412 12.82 13.12 3.05
N ARG A 413 11.70 12.42 2.85
CA ARG A 413 11.25 11.87 1.57
C ARG A 413 9.86 12.38 1.25
N ARG A 414 9.72 13.03 0.10
CA ARG A 414 8.50 13.74 -0.31
C ARG A 414 7.84 13.06 -1.49
N PHE A 415 6.68 12.44 -1.29
CA PHE A 415 5.89 11.78 -2.33
C PHE A 415 4.67 12.58 -2.79
N GLY A 416 4.27 13.62 -2.04
CA GLY A 416 2.99 14.29 -2.21
C GLY A 416 2.85 15.04 -3.52
N LEU A 417 1.63 15.09 -4.04
CA LEU A 417 1.18 16.10 -5.01
C LEU A 417 1.06 17.48 -4.35
N ILE A 418 0.90 17.51 -3.03
CA ILE A 418 0.83 18.71 -2.20
C ILE A 418 2.05 18.70 -1.27
N HIS A 419 2.81 19.78 -1.30
CA HIS A 419 3.90 20.00 -0.35
C HIS A 419 3.32 20.34 1.01
N VAL A 420 3.91 19.77 2.06
CA VAL A 420 3.61 20.11 3.45
C VAL A 420 4.88 20.65 4.09
N ASP A 421 4.79 21.89 4.58
CA ASP A 421 5.78 22.43 5.50
C ASP A 421 5.49 21.87 6.89
N PHE A 422 6.28 20.92 7.38
CA PHE A 422 6.02 20.25 8.66
C PHE A 422 6.23 21.17 9.88
N ALA A 423 6.86 22.34 9.73
CA ALA A 423 7.00 23.32 10.80
C ALA A 423 5.76 24.21 10.95
N THR A 424 5.11 24.56 9.84
CA THR A 424 3.95 25.48 9.80
C THR A 424 2.63 24.77 9.53
N LEU A 425 2.70 23.53 9.05
CA LEU A 425 1.60 22.71 8.53
C LEU A 425 0.91 23.32 7.30
N GLU A 426 1.56 24.26 6.59
CA GLU A 426 1.03 24.85 5.36
C GLU A 426 1.00 23.81 4.23
N ARG A 427 -0.14 23.70 3.53
CA ARG A 427 -0.29 22.92 2.29
C ARG A 427 -0.02 23.80 1.08
N THR A 428 0.92 23.41 0.21
CA THR A 428 1.20 24.09 -1.06
C THR A 428 1.06 23.11 -2.23
N PRO A 429 0.00 23.20 -3.07
CA PRO A 429 -0.12 22.37 -4.27
C PRO A 429 1.10 22.51 -5.19
N LYS A 430 1.70 21.38 -5.59
CA LYS A 430 2.87 21.35 -6.48
C LYS A 430 2.47 21.47 -7.95
N GLU A 431 3.41 21.65 -8.87
CA GLU A 431 3.09 21.64 -10.31
C GLU A 431 2.49 20.30 -10.76
N SER A 432 2.91 19.18 -10.17
CA SER A 432 2.32 17.86 -10.40
C SER A 432 0.84 17.77 -10.00
N PHE A 433 0.40 18.49 -8.96
CA PHE A 433 -1.03 18.60 -8.61
C PHE A 433 -1.83 19.20 -9.76
N PHE A 434 -1.39 20.33 -10.31
CA PHE A 434 -2.10 21.00 -11.40
C PHE A 434 -2.03 20.20 -12.71
N TRP A 435 -0.91 19.51 -12.96
CA TRP A 435 -0.81 18.58 -14.08
C TRP A 435 -1.81 17.42 -13.93
N TYR A 436 -1.89 16.79 -12.76
CA TYR A 436 -2.79 15.67 -12.51
C TYR A 436 -4.25 16.12 -12.58
N LYS A 437 -4.59 17.30 -12.05
CA LYS A 437 -5.91 17.96 -12.23
C LYS A 437 -6.32 18.04 -13.70
N LYS A 438 -5.39 18.42 -14.59
CA LYS A 438 -5.64 18.49 -16.03
C LYS A 438 -5.89 17.11 -16.63
N VAL A 439 -5.11 16.09 -16.25
CA VAL A 439 -5.31 14.71 -16.70
C VAL A 439 -6.69 14.19 -16.29
N ILE A 440 -7.10 14.41 -15.04
CA ILE A 440 -8.41 13.99 -14.52
C ILE A 440 -9.55 14.71 -15.25
N SER A 441 -9.47 16.03 -15.34
CA SER A 441 -10.49 16.87 -15.99
C SER A 441 -10.69 16.48 -17.46
N ASN A 442 -9.60 16.21 -18.16
CA ASN A 442 -9.62 15.80 -19.56
C ASN A 442 -10.09 14.35 -19.75
N GLY A 443 -9.76 13.45 -18.82
CA GLY A 443 -9.89 12.00 -18.99
C GLY A 443 -8.87 11.41 -19.97
N TRP A 444 -7.85 12.19 -20.34
CA TRP A 444 -6.79 11.81 -21.27
C TRP A 444 -5.49 12.54 -20.96
N LEU A 445 -4.38 12.00 -21.47
CA LEU A 445 -3.03 12.55 -21.34
C LEU A 445 -2.40 12.71 -22.73
N GLU A 446 -1.66 13.80 -22.95
CA GLU A 446 -0.86 14.03 -24.15
C GLU A 446 0.50 13.32 -24.05
N VAL A 447 0.92 12.68 -25.15
CA VAL A 447 2.11 11.81 -25.23
C VAL A 447 3.30 12.51 -25.85
#